data_AF-A0A7X2SYY2-F1
#
_entry.id   AF-A0A7X2SYY2-F1
#
_cell.length_a   1.000
_cell.length_b   1.000
_cell.length_c   1.000
_cell.angle_alpha   90.00
_cell.angle_beta   90.00
_cell.angle_gamma   90.00
#
_symmetry.space_group_name_H-M   'P 1'
#
loop_
_entity.id
_entity.type
_entity.pdbx_description
1 polymer ?
#
loop_
_entity_poly.entity_id
_entity_poly.type
_entity_poly.pdbx_seq_one_letter_code
_entity_poly.pdbx_strand_id
1 'polypeptide(L)'
;AGQAGLHVTVIEPRAQLAQGVAYGTTDPAHRINVPAARMQLAGDEEGIFDRDYRASPAFQADPDALWRDGNVYPQRGEFSRWVNAQFVHQQQHSQVKLSHLRDSAVALQHGVVTTASGQKIRADQVVLAISHPPPDLPALLKPLQGHPGLIANPWQNGALAQVAPDDRVAIIGSGLTMSDVVASLHRQQHRGEITAFSRRGQLPRANLSGSDESYTL
;
A
#
# COMPACT_ATOMS: atom_id res chain seq x y z
N ALA A 1 23.08 6.38 -12.16
CA ALA A 1 22.49 7.73 -12.02
C ALA A 1 21.96 8.18 -13.40
N GLY A 2 20.80 8.84 -13.45
CA GLY A 2 20.30 9.44 -14.70
C GLY A 2 21.16 10.63 -15.13
N GLN A 3 21.15 10.95 -16.43
CA GLN A 3 21.94 12.05 -16.99
C GLN A 3 21.16 13.35 -17.03
N ALA A 4 21.86 14.48 -17.01
CA ALA A 4 21.28 15.79 -17.27
C ALA A 4 20.48 15.80 -18.58
N GLY A 5 19.32 16.46 -18.59
CA GLY A 5 18.41 16.51 -19.73
C GLY A 5 17.30 15.45 -19.72
N LEU A 6 17.37 14.44 -18.86
CA LEU A 6 16.24 13.53 -18.63
C LEU A 6 15.15 14.20 -17.79
N HIS A 7 13.92 14.16 -18.27
CA HIS A 7 12.73 14.67 -17.57
C HIS A 7 11.80 13.50 -17.25
N VAL A 8 11.42 13.35 -15.98
CA VAL A 8 10.47 12.33 -15.54
C VAL A 8 9.27 13.00 -14.90
N THR A 9 8.08 12.68 -15.41
CA THR A 9 6.81 13.13 -14.84
C THR A 9 6.07 11.92 -14.29
N VAL A 10 5.85 11.91 -12.98
CA VAL A 10 4.98 10.92 -12.33
C VAL A 10 3.57 11.48 -12.31
N ILE A 11 2.63 10.78 -12.96
CA ILE A 11 1.21 11.15 -13.00
C ILE A 11 0.49 10.31 -11.95
N GLU A 12 0.12 10.93 -10.83
CA GLU A 12 -0.54 10.28 -9.69
C GLU A 12 -1.49 11.28 -9.03
N PRO A 13 -2.80 10.99 -8.90
CA PRO A 13 -3.78 11.95 -8.42
C PRO A 13 -3.62 12.36 -6.96
N ARG A 14 -3.03 11.50 -6.12
CA ARG A 14 -2.84 11.79 -4.69
C ARG A 14 -1.84 12.92 -4.48
N ALA A 15 -1.91 13.54 -3.30
CA ALA A 15 -0.99 14.62 -2.94
C ALA A 15 0.44 14.13 -2.67
N GLN A 16 0.60 12.88 -2.24
CA GLN A 16 1.89 12.26 -1.97
C GLN A 16 2.07 11.04 -2.86
N LEU A 17 3.30 10.81 -3.30
CA LEU A 17 3.66 9.62 -4.07
C LEU A 17 3.80 8.39 -3.15
N ALA A 18 4.00 7.23 -3.77
CA ALA A 18 4.29 5.96 -3.12
C ALA A 18 3.19 5.35 -2.22
N GLN A 19 2.02 5.96 -2.14
CA GLN A 19 0.89 5.42 -1.38
C GLN A 19 0.24 4.23 -2.12
N GLY A 20 -0.13 4.40 -3.39
CA GLY A 20 -0.85 3.38 -4.14
C GLY A 20 -2.10 2.86 -3.41
N VAL A 21 -2.51 1.62 -3.69
CA VAL A 21 -3.61 0.95 -2.95
C VAL A 21 -3.13 0.41 -1.61
N ALA A 22 -1.92 -0.16 -1.56
CA ALA A 22 -1.44 -0.89 -0.38
C ALA A 22 -0.98 0.04 0.76
N TYR A 23 -0.32 1.16 0.46
CA TYR A 23 0.34 2.02 1.44
C TYR A 23 -0.37 3.36 1.69
N GLY A 24 -1.53 3.58 1.05
CA GLY A 24 -2.35 4.78 1.24
C GLY A 24 -3.31 4.73 2.42
N THR A 25 -3.38 3.60 3.13
CA THR A 25 -4.21 3.48 4.33
C THR A 25 -3.68 4.33 5.49
N THR A 26 -4.60 4.89 6.27
CA THR A 26 -4.29 5.63 7.51
C THR A 26 -4.63 4.84 8.77
N ASP A 27 -5.09 3.58 8.64
CA ASP A 27 -5.37 2.75 9.81
C ASP A 27 -4.04 2.22 10.40
N PRO A 28 -3.70 2.55 11.66
CA PRO A 28 -2.46 2.09 12.28
C PRO A 28 -2.41 0.56 12.47
N ALA A 29 -3.54 -0.14 12.37
CA ALA A 29 -3.56 -1.60 12.38
C ALA A 29 -2.97 -2.21 11.10
N HIS A 30 -2.88 -1.46 10.01
CA HIS A 30 -2.40 -1.97 8.72
C HIS A 30 -0.87 -1.85 8.65
N ARG A 31 -0.20 -2.98 8.82
CA ARG A 31 1.26 -3.09 8.77
C ARG A 31 1.74 -3.69 7.47
N ILE A 32 3.00 -3.45 7.12
CA ILE A 32 3.64 -4.21 6.05
C ILE A 32 3.69 -5.70 6.44
N ASN A 33 3.53 -6.58 5.46
CA ASN A 33 3.43 -8.02 5.69
C ASN A 33 4.78 -8.73 5.51
N VAL A 34 5.85 -8.01 5.20
CA VAL A 34 7.22 -8.52 5.18
C VAL A 34 8.07 -7.67 6.12
N PRO A 35 9.14 -8.20 6.71
CA PRO A 35 10.05 -7.41 7.56
C PRO A 35 10.54 -6.16 6.84
N ALA A 36 10.68 -5.05 7.57
CA ALA A 36 11.20 -3.78 7.04
C ALA A 36 12.58 -3.96 6.39
N ALA A 37 13.41 -4.87 6.91
CA ALA A 37 14.74 -5.16 6.36
C ALA A 37 14.68 -5.69 4.91
N ARG A 38 13.53 -6.26 4.50
CA ARG A 38 13.29 -6.80 3.17
C ARG A 38 12.54 -5.84 2.24
N MET A 39 12.18 -4.66 2.73
CA MET A 39 11.57 -3.60 1.92
C MET A 39 12.67 -2.72 1.35
N GLN A 40 12.74 -2.60 0.02
CA GLN A 40 13.81 -1.86 -0.65
C GLN A 40 13.32 -1.23 -1.96
N LEU A 41 13.94 -0.12 -2.37
CA LEU A 41 13.88 0.33 -3.76
C LEU A 41 15.02 -0.31 -4.56
N ALA A 42 14.85 -0.37 -5.89
CA ALA A 42 15.85 -0.98 -6.74
C ALA A 42 17.17 -0.19 -6.69
N GLY A 43 18.26 -0.87 -6.34
CA GLY A 43 19.60 -0.29 -6.24
C GLY A 43 19.95 0.28 -4.87
N ASP A 44 19.06 0.17 -3.89
CA ASP A 44 19.35 0.56 -2.51
C ASP A 44 20.23 -0.47 -1.80
N GLU A 45 20.89 -0.01 -0.73
CA GLU A 45 21.51 -0.89 0.27
C GLU A 45 20.45 -1.75 0.96
N GLU A 46 20.73 -3.03 1.14
CA GLU A 46 19.84 -3.95 1.85
C GLU A 46 19.54 -3.43 3.27
N GLY A 47 18.27 -3.47 3.67
CA GLY A 47 17.85 -3.03 5.01
C GLY A 47 17.85 -1.52 5.25
N ILE A 48 18.08 -0.67 4.23
CA ILE A 48 18.08 0.79 4.40
C ILE A 48 16.79 1.32 5.05
N PHE A 49 15.63 0.79 4.63
CA PHE A 49 14.35 1.22 5.20
C PHE A 49 14.21 0.84 6.67
N ASP A 50 14.65 -0.36 7.07
CA ASP A 50 14.63 -0.80 8.47
C ASP A 50 15.51 0.10 9.34
N ARG A 51 16.74 0.36 8.88
CA ARG A 51 17.69 1.25 9.56
C ARG A 51 17.10 2.65 9.74
N ASP A 52 16.60 3.24 8.65
CA ASP A 52 16.06 4.60 8.67
C ASP A 52 14.80 4.69 9.53
N TYR A 53 13.92 3.67 9.47
CA TYR A 53 12.73 3.63 10.29
C TYR A 53 13.06 3.50 11.78
N ARG A 54 13.99 2.62 12.17
CA ARG A 54 14.44 2.47 13.57
C ARG A 54 15.04 3.77 14.13
N ALA A 55 15.69 4.56 13.30
CA ALA A 55 16.23 5.87 13.66
C ALA A 55 15.16 6.98 13.72
N SER A 56 13.95 6.72 13.25
CA SER A 56 12.88 7.72 13.16
C SER A 56 12.09 7.86 14.49
N PRO A 57 11.51 9.05 14.75
CA PRO A 57 10.55 9.22 15.85
C PRO A 57 9.33 8.30 15.73
N ALA A 58 8.95 7.89 14.51
CA ALA A 58 7.81 7.03 14.28
C ALA A 58 8.01 5.62 14.85
N PHE A 59 9.24 5.10 14.87
CA PHE A 59 9.55 3.84 15.53
C PHE A 59 9.41 3.95 17.06
N GLN A 60 9.89 5.05 17.64
CA GLN A 60 9.77 5.29 19.09
C GLN A 60 8.31 5.44 19.53
N ALA A 61 7.44 5.94 18.64
CA ALA A 61 6.02 6.09 18.89
C ALA A 61 5.19 4.82 18.59
N ASP A 62 5.79 3.78 18.01
CA ASP A 62 5.11 2.56 17.57
C ASP A 62 5.76 1.29 18.16
N PRO A 63 5.53 1.01 19.45
CA PRO A 63 6.13 -0.17 20.11
C PRO A 63 5.68 -1.49 19.48
N ASP A 64 4.51 -1.51 18.85
CA ASP A 64 3.93 -2.68 18.16
C ASP A 64 4.61 -2.96 16.81
N ALA A 65 5.47 -2.06 16.32
CA ALA A 65 6.26 -2.32 15.12
C ALA A 65 7.34 -3.39 15.35
N LEU A 66 7.89 -3.49 16.57
CA LEU A 66 8.90 -4.50 16.90
C LEU A 66 8.22 -5.81 17.28
N TRP A 67 8.42 -6.84 16.47
CA TRP A 67 7.89 -8.16 16.75
C TRP A 67 8.81 -8.98 17.67
N ARG A 68 8.27 -10.05 18.25
CA ARG A 68 8.95 -10.88 19.26
C ARG A 68 10.20 -11.58 18.74
N ASP A 69 10.35 -11.70 17.43
CA ASP A 69 11.50 -12.27 16.74
C ASP A 69 12.57 -11.22 16.38
N GLY A 70 12.37 -9.95 16.77
CA GLY A 70 13.28 -8.84 16.48
C GLY A 70 13.06 -8.16 15.12
N ASN A 71 12.20 -8.73 14.27
CA ASN A 71 11.81 -8.11 13.00
C ASN A 71 10.90 -6.91 13.23
N VAL A 72 10.95 -5.95 12.29
CA VAL A 72 10.14 -4.73 12.37
C VAL A 72 9.09 -4.73 11.26
N TYR A 73 7.84 -4.43 11.64
CA TYR A 73 6.68 -4.36 10.76
C TYR A 73 5.99 -3.00 10.95
N PRO A 74 6.51 -1.93 10.33
CA PRO A 74 5.93 -0.60 10.43
C PRO A 74 4.50 -0.55 9.88
N GLN A 75 3.73 0.43 10.33
CA GLN A 75 2.49 0.81 9.66
C GLN A 75 2.77 1.11 8.18
N ARG A 76 1.89 0.67 7.28
CA ARG A 76 2.11 0.78 5.82
C ARG A 76 2.40 2.22 5.36
N GLY A 77 1.77 3.19 6.02
CA GLY A 77 2.00 4.61 5.75
C GLY A 77 3.46 5.04 5.94
N GLU A 78 4.21 4.43 6.86
CA GLU A 78 5.63 4.74 7.08
C GLU A 78 6.50 4.38 5.88
N PHE A 79 6.21 3.24 5.22
CA PHE A 79 6.93 2.89 4.00
C PHE A 79 6.65 3.90 2.88
N SER A 80 5.39 4.29 2.67
CA SER A 80 5.07 5.32 1.65
C SER A 80 5.73 6.67 1.95
N ARG A 81 5.78 7.08 3.22
CA ARG A 81 6.45 8.31 3.65
C ARG A 81 7.94 8.26 3.34
N TRP A 82 8.59 7.14 3.65
CA TRP A 82 10.01 6.94 3.38
C TRP A 82 10.30 6.98 1.87
N VAL A 83 9.55 6.25 1.04
CA VAL A 83 9.74 6.29 -0.43
C VAL A 83 9.49 7.70 -0.99
N ASN A 84 8.46 8.40 -0.50
CA ASN A 84 8.20 9.78 -0.91
C ASN A 84 9.34 10.73 -0.51
N ALA A 85 9.97 10.51 0.65
CA ALA A 85 11.16 11.27 1.06
C ALA A 85 12.34 11.03 0.11
N GLN A 86 12.56 9.79 -0.35
CA GLN A 86 13.56 9.49 -1.36
C GLN A 86 13.28 10.22 -2.68
N PHE A 87 12.01 10.24 -3.13
CA PHE A 87 11.63 10.99 -4.34
C PHE A 87 11.92 12.49 -4.19
N VAL A 88 11.53 13.10 -3.07
CA VAL A 88 11.77 14.53 -2.80
C VAL A 88 13.26 14.84 -2.75
N HIS A 89 14.05 13.98 -2.10
CA HIS A 89 15.51 14.12 -2.09
C HIS A 89 16.08 14.12 -3.51
N GLN A 90 15.68 13.16 -4.35
CA GLN A 90 16.14 13.08 -5.73
C GLN A 90 15.65 14.25 -6.59
N GLN A 91 14.45 14.77 -6.32
CA GLN A 91 13.94 15.95 -7.02
C GLN A 91 14.81 17.19 -6.77
N GLN A 92 15.42 17.29 -5.59
CA GLN A 92 16.26 18.42 -5.20
C GLN A 92 17.74 18.26 -5.61
N HIS A 93 18.26 17.03 -5.64
CA HIS A 93 19.70 16.77 -5.77
C HIS A 93 20.10 16.05 -7.06
N SER A 94 19.16 15.49 -7.82
CA SER A 94 19.45 14.80 -9.08
C SER A 94 19.60 15.76 -10.25
N GLN A 95 20.42 15.39 -11.23
CA GLN A 95 20.49 16.07 -12.53
C GLN A 95 19.25 15.80 -13.39
N VAL A 96 18.45 14.79 -13.04
CA VAL A 96 17.17 14.46 -13.67
C VAL A 96 16.09 15.40 -13.15
N LYS A 97 15.32 16.02 -14.04
CA LYS A 97 14.16 16.82 -13.64
C LYS A 97 12.99 15.90 -13.29
N LEU A 98 12.72 15.74 -11.99
CA LEU A 98 11.57 14.98 -11.48
C LEU A 98 10.38 15.89 -11.22
N SER A 99 9.20 15.51 -11.67
CA SER A 99 7.95 16.24 -11.41
C SER A 99 6.82 15.29 -11.05
N HIS A 100 5.89 15.78 -10.24
CA HIS A 100 4.66 15.09 -9.87
C HIS A 100 3.49 15.87 -10.43
N LEU A 101 2.77 15.27 -11.39
CA LEU A 101 1.52 15.80 -11.90
C LEU A 101 0.37 15.14 -11.14
N ARG A 102 -0.36 15.96 -10.38
CA ARG A 102 -1.54 15.54 -9.60
C ARG A 102 -2.76 15.39 -10.49
N ASP A 103 -2.79 14.30 -11.25
CA ASP A 103 -3.85 13.95 -12.18
C ASP A 103 -3.86 12.43 -12.40
N SER A 104 -4.86 11.92 -13.10
CA SER A 104 -4.94 10.52 -13.55
C SER A 104 -4.65 10.43 -15.04
N ALA A 105 -3.73 9.55 -15.44
CA ALA A 105 -3.59 9.17 -16.84
C ALA A 105 -4.76 8.25 -17.25
N VAL A 106 -5.50 8.62 -18.31
CA VAL A 106 -6.70 7.91 -18.75
C VAL A 106 -6.57 7.28 -20.14
N ALA A 107 -5.60 7.72 -20.94
CA ALA A 107 -5.32 7.12 -22.24
C ALA A 107 -3.85 7.28 -22.63
N LEU A 108 -3.36 6.36 -23.46
CA LEU A 108 -2.07 6.43 -24.13
C LEU A 108 -2.28 6.13 -25.62
N GLN A 109 -1.94 7.09 -26.49
CA GLN A 109 -2.06 6.94 -27.94
C GLN A 109 -0.84 7.56 -28.63
N HIS A 110 -0.14 6.80 -29.47
CA HIS A 110 1.01 7.27 -30.26
C HIS A 110 2.08 8.04 -29.45
N GLY A 111 2.40 7.56 -28.24
CA GLY A 111 3.38 8.20 -27.34
C GLY A 111 2.86 9.45 -26.62
N VAL A 112 1.55 9.71 -26.65
CA VAL A 112 0.89 10.81 -25.94
C VAL A 112 0.01 10.25 -24.84
N VAL A 113 0.32 10.59 -23.60
CA VAL A 113 -0.53 10.34 -22.43
C VAL A 113 -1.57 11.44 -22.34
N THR A 114 -2.85 11.06 -22.24
CA THR A 114 -3.95 11.98 -21.95
C THR A 114 -4.36 11.81 -20.49
N THR A 115 -4.45 12.92 -19.76
CA THR A 115 -4.90 12.91 -18.36
C THR A 115 -6.40 13.19 -18.24
N ALA A 116 -6.98 12.93 -17.06
CA ALA A 116 -8.39 13.15 -16.78
C ALA A 116 -8.78 14.64 -16.86
N SER A 117 -7.86 15.55 -16.53
CA SER A 117 -8.07 16.99 -16.75
C SER A 117 -7.94 17.43 -18.23
N GLY A 118 -7.61 16.51 -19.14
CA GLY A 118 -7.47 16.76 -20.57
C GLY A 118 -6.07 17.18 -21.01
N GLN A 119 -5.07 17.17 -20.13
CA GLN A 119 -3.68 17.45 -20.52
C GLN A 119 -3.16 16.35 -21.45
N LYS A 120 -2.36 16.75 -22.44
CA LYS A 120 -1.70 15.85 -23.38
C LYS A 120 -0.20 15.96 -23.21
N ILE A 121 0.44 14.87 -22.81
CA ILE A 121 1.86 14.82 -22.48
C ILE A 121 2.52 13.87 -23.46
N ARG A 122 3.37 14.41 -24.34
CA ARG A 122 4.22 13.59 -25.21
C ARG A 122 5.42 13.10 -24.40
N ALA A 123 5.73 11.82 -24.50
CA ALA A 123 6.89 11.23 -23.84
C ALA A 123 7.65 10.32 -24.82
N ASP A 124 8.97 10.29 -24.70
CA ASP A 124 9.83 9.37 -25.47
C ASP A 124 9.68 7.93 -24.96
N GLN A 125 9.39 7.78 -23.67
CA GLN A 125 9.17 6.51 -22.99
C GLN A 125 8.00 6.63 -22.00
N VAL A 126 7.19 5.59 -21.89
CA VAL A 126 6.08 5.50 -20.93
C VAL A 126 6.24 4.24 -20.09
N VAL A 127 6.33 4.43 -18.78
CA VAL A 127 6.38 3.33 -17.81
C VAL A 127 5.03 3.22 -17.11
N LEU A 128 4.39 2.07 -17.24
CA LEU A 128 3.16 1.76 -16.50
C LEU A 128 3.52 1.15 -15.15
N ALA A 129 3.60 1.99 -14.13
CA ALA A 129 3.77 1.59 -12.73
C ALA A 129 2.42 1.51 -11.99
N ILE A 130 1.38 1.06 -12.69
CA ILE A 130 0.01 0.96 -12.16
C ILE A 130 -0.14 -0.39 -11.47
N SER A 131 -0.30 -0.35 -10.14
CA SER A 131 -0.51 -1.55 -9.32
C SER A 131 -1.89 -2.18 -9.58
N HIS A 132 -2.30 -3.13 -8.74
CA HIS A 132 -3.62 -3.74 -8.79
C HIS A 132 -4.73 -2.69 -8.62
N PRO A 133 -5.88 -2.85 -9.32
CA PRO A 133 -7.04 -2.00 -9.08
C PRO A 133 -7.54 -2.17 -7.64
N PRO A 134 -8.30 -1.20 -7.11
CA PRO A 134 -9.06 -1.39 -5.87
C PRO A 134 -9.91 -2.67 -5.95
N PRO A 135 -10.24 -3.28 -4.79
CA PRO A 135 -11.12 -4.45 -4.78
C PRO A 135 -12.46 -4.11 -5.44
N ASP A 136 -12.91 -5.00 -6.32
CA ASP A 136 -14.23 -4.95 -6.95
C ASP A 136 -15.10 -6.09 -6.42
N LEU A 137 -16.40 -5.88 -6.45
CA LEU A 137 -17.39 -6.83 -5.97
C LEU A 137 -17.44 -8.04 -6.94
N PRO A 138 -17.23 -9.28 -6.46
CA PRO A 138 -17.38 -10.46 -7.29
C PRO A 138 -18.73 -10.47 -8.02
N ALA A 139 -18.76 -10.95 -9.27
CA ALA A 139 -19.96 -10.90 -10.10
C ALA A 139 -21.22 -11.47 -9.42
N LEU A 140 -21.06 -12.56 -8.65
CA LEU A 140 -22.13 -13.20 -7.89
C LEU A 140 -22.74 -12.29 -6.81
N LEU A 141 -21.99 -11.32 -6.31
CA LEU A 141 -22.40 -10.40 -5.26
C LEU A 141 -22.89 -9.05 -5.81
N LYS A 142 -22.77 -8.79 -7.11
CA LYS A 142 -23.28 -7.55 -7.75
C LYS A 142 -24.75 -7.25 -7.44
N PRO A 143 -25.68 -8.23 -7.32
CA PRO A 143 -27.06 -7.95 -6.90
C PRO A 143 -27.18 -7.28 -5.52
N LEU A 144 -26.16 -7.38 -4.66
CA LEU A 144 -26.12 -6.77 -3.33
C LEU A 144 -25.52 -5.36 -3.32
N GLN A 145 -25.12 -4.80 -4.47
CA GLN A 145 -24.38 -3.53 -4.54
C GLN A 145 -25.07 -2.35 -3.81
N GLY A 146 -26.40 -2.34 -3.75
CA GLY A 146 -27.18 -1.32 -3.03
C GLY A 146 -27.54 -1.66 -1.58
N HIS A 147 -27.10 -2.81 -1.06
CA HIS A 147 -27.44 -3.23 0.29
C HIS A 147 -26.64 -2.40 1.32
N PRO A 148 -27.28 -1.83 2.37
CA PRO A 148 -26.61 -0.92 3.31
C PRO A 148 -25.48 -1.61 4.11
N GLY A 149 -25.60 -2.92 4.36
CA GLY A 149 -24.55 -3.70 5.03
C GLY A 149 -23.39 -4.13 4.13
N LEU A 150 -23.39 -3.79 2.83
CA LEU A 150 -22.30 -4.17 1.93
C LEU A 150 -21.16 -3.16 1.99
N ILE A 151 -19.95 -3.65 2.26
CA ILE A 151 -18.71 -2.87 2.14
C ILE A 151 -17.90 -3.46 0.98
N ALA A 152 -18.02 -2.86 -0.21
CA ALA A 152 -17.32 -3.35 -1.40
C ALA A 152 -15.80 -3.05 -1.37
N ASN A 153 -15.42 -1.90 -0.82
CA ASN A 153 -14.01 -1.50 -0.70
C ASN A 153 -13.69 -1.12 0.76
N PRO A 154 -13.06 -2.01 1.54
CA PRO A 154 -12.72 -1.73 2.95
C PRO A 154 -11.62 -0.67 3.12
N TRP A 155 -10.95 -0.26 2.04
CA TRP A 155 -9.89 0.76 2.08
C TRP A 155 -10.41 2.19 1.97
N GLN A 156 -11.70 2.37 1.69
CA GLN A 156 -12.28 3.71 1.74
C GLN A 156 -12.21 4.24 3.17
N ASN A 157 -11.85 5.52 3.32
CA ASN A 157 -11.78 6.13 4.64
C ASN A 157 -13.15 6.05 5.32
N GLY A 158 -13.19 5.51 6.55
CA GLY A 158 -14.41 5.30 7.30
C GLY A 158 -15.28 4.13 6.83
N ALA A 159 -14.83 3.29 5.88
CA ALA A 159 -15.65 2.18 5.35
C ALA A 159 -16.20 1.24 6.43
N LEU A 160 -15.39 0.98 7.46
CA LEU A 160 -15.74 0.10 8.57
C LEU A 160 -16.44 0.84 9.74
N ALA A 161 -16.54 2.17 9.70
CA ALA A 161 -17.12 2.95 10.81
C ALA A 161 -18.60 2.67 11.06
N GLN A 162 -19.30 2.14 10.05
CA GLN A 162 -20.70 1.73 10.14
C GLN A 162 -20.91 0.35 10.80
N VAL A 163 -19.84 -0.42 11.02
CA VAL A 163 -19.92 -1.74 11.64
C VAL A 163 -20.01 -1.56 13.15
N ALA A 164 -21.16 -1.90 13.73
CA ALA A 164 -21.35 -1.79 15.18
C ALA A 164 -20.51 -2.85 15.91
N PRO A 165 -20.19 -2.64 17.21
CA PRO A 165 -19.36 -3.58 17.95
C PRO A 165 -19.90 -5.01 18.04
N ASP A 166 -21.22 -5.22 17.98
CA ASP A 166 -21.85 -6.55 18.09
C ASP A 166 -22.37 -7.11 16.76
N ASP A 167 -22.17 -6.40 15.65
CA ASP A 167 -22.67 -6.84 14.35
C ASP A 167 -22.06 -8.19 13.94
N ARG A 168 -22.82 -9.00 13.22
CA ARG A 168 -22.28 -10.22 12.60
C ARG A 168 -21.68 -9.83 11.26
N VAL A 169 -20.37 -10.06 11.09
CA VAL A 169 -19.62 -9.63 9.91
C VAL A 169 -19.27 -10.84 9.04
N ALA A 170 -19.70 -10.80 7.79
CA ALA A 170 -19.29 -11.75 6.76
C ALA A 170 -18.19 -11.14 5.88
N ILE A 171 -17.02 -11.80 5.80
CA ILE A 171 -15.91 -11.38 4.94
C ILE A 171 -15.75 -12.37 3.78
N ILE A 172 -15.73 -11.84 2.55
CA ILE A 172 -15.54 -12.65 1.35
C ILE A 172 -14.07 -12.68 0.97
N GLY A 173 -13.45 -13.85 1.15
CA GLY A 173 -12.01 -14.04 1.02
C GLY A 173 -11.31 -14.13 2.37
N SER A 174 -10.21 -14.88 2.40
CA SER A 174 -9.40 -15.16 3.60
C SER A 174 -7.92 -14.85 3.37
N GLY A 175 -7.63 -13.83 2.54
CA GLY A 175 -6.27 -13.36 2.26
C GLY A 175 -5.81 -12.25 3.21
N LEU A 176 -4.67 -11.62 2.91
CA LEU A 176 -4.12 -10.51 3.73
C LEU A 176 -5.09 -9.33 3.87
N THR A 177 -5.90 -9.04 2.84
CA THR A 177 -6.97 -8.05 2.92
C THR A 177 -7.98 -8.35 4.03
N MET A 178 -8.32 -9.63 4.26
CA MET A 178 -9.19 -10.01 5.37
C MET A 178 -8.50 -9.76 6.71
N SER A 179 -7.20 -10.09 6.83
CA SER A 179 -6.42 -9.83 8.04
C SER A 179 -6.42 -8.35 8.41
N ASP A 180 -6.27 -7.46 7.44
CA ASP A 180 -6.33 -6.00 7.66
C ASP A 180 -7.72 -5.55 8.13
N VAL A 181 -8.81 -6.08 7.54
CA VAL A 181 -10.18 -5.79 7.97
C VAL A 181 -10.42 -6.25 9.40
N VAL A 182 -10.01 -7.47 9.74
CA VAL A 182 -10.14 -8.02 11.10
C VAL A 182 -9.30 -7.20 12.08
N ALA A 183 -8.08 -6.80 11.73
CA ALA A 183 -7.24 -5.95 12.57
C ALA A 183 -7.88 -4.58 12.83
N SER A 184 -8.47 -3.96 11.80
CA SER A 184 -9.25 -2.72 11.96
C SER A 184 -10.47 -2.89 12.86
N LEU A 185 -11.27 -3.94 12.66
CA LEU A 185 -12.44 -4.24 13.50
C LEU A 185 -12.03 -4.51 14.95
N HIS A 186 -10.96 -5.25 15.17
CA HIS A 186 -10.41 -5.50 16.49
C HIS A 186 -9.97 -4.21 17.19
N ARG A 187 -9.29 -3.30 16.47
CA ARG A 187 -8.93 -1.97 17.00
C ARG A 187 -10.17 -1.15 17.38
N GLN A 188 -11.26 -1.29 16.64
CA GLN A 188 -12.56 -0.68 16.93
C GLN A 188 -13.34 -1.38 18.07
N GLN A 189 -12.74 -2.35 18.76
CA GLN A 189 -13.36 -3.11 19.85
C GLN A 189 -14.60 -3.90 19.41
N HIS A 190 -14.62 -4.32 18.14
CA HIS A 190 -15.64 -5.23 17.65
C HIS A 190 -15.55 -6.58 18.36
N ARG A 191 -16.70 -7.08 18.82
CA ARG A 191 -16.89 -8.30 19.60
C ARG A 191 -17.96 -9.23 19.02
N GLY A 192 -18.61 -8.81 17.92
CA GLY A 192 -19.53 -9.63 17.15
C GLY A 192 -18.84 -10.78 16.42
N GLU A 193 -19.65 -11.71 15.91
CA GLU A 193 -19.17 -12.88 15.19
C GLU A 193 -18.60 -12.47 13.81
N ILE A 194 -17.38 -12.88 13.51
CA ILE A 194 -16.77 -12.69 12.18
C ILE A 194 -16.68 -14.04 11.46
N THR A 195 -17.35 -14.16 10.31
CA THR A 195 -17.30 -15.35 9.44
C THR A 195 -16.57 -15.01 8.14
N ALA A 196 -15.44 -15.68 7.87
CA ALA A 196 -14.71 -15.52 6.62
C ALA A 196 -14.99 -16.68 5.64
N PHE A 197 -15.36 -16.34 4.41
CA PHE A 197 -15.63 -17.30 3.34
C PHE A 197 -14.39 -17.48 2.47
N SER A 198 -13.81 -18.69 2.49
CA SER A 198 -12.61 -19.01 1.71
C SER A 198 -12.93 -19.98 0.57
N ARG A 199 -12.44 -19.68 -0.63
CA ARG A 199 -12.53 -20.60 -1.78
C ARG A 199 -11.69 -21.87 -1.59
N ARG A 200 -10.60 -21.80 -0.81
CA ARG A 200 -9.61 -22.87 -0.68
C ARG A 200 -9.43 -23.36 0.75
N GLY A 201 -10.18 -22.81 1.72
CA GLY A 201 -10.04 -23.14 3.13
C GLY A 201 -8.69 -22.75 3.74
N GLN A 202 -7.99 -21.78 3.15
CA GLN A 202 -6.64 -21.36 3.57
C GLN A 202 -6.67 -19.99 4.25
N LEU A 203 -5.84 -19.82 5.27
CA LEU A 203 -5.52 -18.52 5.87
C LEU A 203 -4.12 -18.06 5.41
N PRO A 204 -3.80 -16.76 5.53
CA PRO A 204 -2.46 -16.28 5.28
C PRO A 204 -1.49 -17.00 6.23
N ARG A 205 -0.33 -17.38 5.70
CA ARG A 205 0.72 -17.99 6.52
C ARG A 205 1.40 -16.92 7.36
N ALA A 206 1.83 -17.30 8.56
CA ALA A 206 2.74 -16.47 9.34
C ALA A 206 4.04 -16.23 8.55
N ASN A 207 4.67 -15.09 8.80
CA ASN A 207 6.02 -14.87 8.31
C ASN A 207 6.97 -15.90 8.93
N LEU A 208 7.97 -16.30 8.15
CA LEU A 208 9.04 -17.17 8.65
C LEU A 208 9.81 -16.40 9.73
N SER A 209 10.05 -17.06 10.85
CA SER A 209 10.91 -16.57 11.94
C SER A 209 12.28 -17.25 11.85
N GLY A 210 13.36 -16.50 12.03
CA GLY A 210 14.75 -17.01 11.96
C GLY A 210 15.65 -16.14 11.09
N SER A 211 16.95 -16.41 11.08
CA SER A 211 17.91 -15.78 10.16
C SER A 211 17.79 -16.44 8.78
N ASP A 212 17.61 -15.65 7.73
CA ASP A 212 17.75 -16.14 6.36
C ASP A 212 19.22 -16.56 6.14
N GLU A 213 19.46 -17.83 5.85
CA GLU A 213 20.76 -18.26 5.33
C GLU A 213 20.92 -17.68 3.92
N SER A 214 21.98 -16.91 3.70
CA SER A 214 22.33 -16.42 2.38
C SER A 214 22.83 -17.57 1.51
N TYR A 215 21.91 -18.23 0.82
CA TYR A 215 22.27 -19.18 -0.23
C TYR A 215 22.88 -18.40 -1.40
N THR A 216 24.19 -18.52 -1.57
CA THR A 216 24.87 -18.12 -2.81
C THR A 216 24.83 -19.32 -3.74
N LEU A 217 24.20 -19.17 -4.92
CA LEU A 217 24.24 -20.17 -5.99
C LEU A 217 25.60 -20.13 -6.71
#